data_AF-A0A7Y2HPA8-F1
#
_entry.id   AF-A0A7Y2HPA8-F1
#
_cell.length_a   1.000
_cell.length_b   1.000
_cell.length_c   1.000
_cell.angle_alpha   90.00
_cell.angle_beta   90.00
_cell.angle_gamma   90.00
#
_symmetry.space_group_name_H-M   'P 1'
#
loop_
_entity.id
_entity.type
_entity.pdbx_description
1 polymer ?
#
loop_
_entity_poly.entity_id
_entity_poly.type
_entity_poly.pdbx_seq_one_letter_code
_entity_poly.pdbx_strand_id
1 'polypeptide(L)'
;AAVTLELIPRTTGWRLARTLRYVVAGAVAAPVLAVLPPHAPWAVAAGAGGTVLALRKWRERFTLVGMEGVCPRCGAALDGGRSVPLRDPHRISCDACGNPVIVSVDPEVLPTP
;
A
#
# COMPACT_ATOMS: atom_id res chain seq x y z
N ALA A 1 -9.31 -13.28 18.95
CA ALA A 1 -10.27 -12.18 18.78
C ALA A 1 -10.57 -12.04 17.29
N ALA A 2 -11.85 -11.96 16.92
CA ALA A 2 -12.25 -11.74 15.53
C ALA A 2 -12.12 -10.24 15.18
N VAL A 3 -11.73 -9.92 13.95
CA VAL A 3 -11.61 -8.56 13.43
C VAL A 3 -12.34 -8.53 12.08
N THR A 4 -13.22 -7.55 11.90
CA THR A 4 -13.92 -7.28 10.64
C THR A 4 -13.10 -6.29 9.83
N LEU A 5 -12.86 -6.58 8.57
CA LEU A 5 -12.10 -5.72 7.66
C LEU A 5 -13.00 -5.29 6.50
N GLU A 6 -13.04 -3.99 6.23
CA GLU A 6 -13.66 -3.46 5.02
C GLU A 6 -12.60 -3.31 3.93
N LEU A 7 -12.73 -4.13 2.89
CA LEU A 7 -11.77 -4.22 1.79
C LEU A 7 -12.40 -3.80 0.47
N ILE A 8 -11.68 -3.00 -0.31
CA ILE A 8 -12.01 -2.75 -1.72
C ILE A 8 -11.05 -3.57 -2.61
N PRO A 9 -11.56 -4.54 -3.39
CA PRO A 9 -10.76 -5.24 -4.38
C PRO A 9 -10.34 -4.29 -5.51
N ARG A 10 -9.09 -4.45 -5.98
CA ARG A 10 -8.54 -3.68 -7.09
C ARG A 10 -8.41 -4.56 -8.31
N THR A 11 -9.23 -4.25 -9.31
CA THR A 11 -9.22 -4.93 -10.60
C THR A 11 -7.87 -4.78 -11.30
N THR A 12 -7.56 -5.74 -12.17
CA THR A 12 -6.34 -5.72 -13.00
C THR A 12 -6.23 -4.44 -13.83
N GLY A 13 -7.35 -3.93 -14.36
CA GLY A 13 -7.38 -2.67 -15.12
C GLY A 13 -6.96 -1.46 -14.29
N TRP A 14 -7.45 -1.35 -13.05
CA TRP A 14 -7.03 -0.28 -12.14
C TRP A 14 -5.54 -0.36 -11.80
N ARG A 15 -5.05 -1.59 -11.53
CA ARG A 15 -3.64 -1.84 -11.21
C ARG A 15 -2.75 -1.47 -12.40
N LEU A 16 -3.11 -1.91 -13.61
CA LEU A 16 -2.39 -1.60 -14.84
C LEU A 16 -2.34 -0.10 -15.10
N ALA A 17 -3.48 0.60 -15.03
CA ALA A 17 -3.55 2.04 -15.26
C ALA A 17 -2.66 2.82 -14.28
N ARG A 18 -2.65 2.42 -12.99
CA ARG A 18 -1.78 3.04 -11.98
C ARG A 18 -0.31 2.72 -12.21
N THR A 19 0.03 1.47 -12.53
CA THR A 19 1.40 1.06 -12.87
C THR A 19 1.93 1.88 -14.05
N LEU A 20 1.17 1.95 -15.15
CA LEU A 20 1.54 2.71 -16.34
C LEU A 20 1.79 4.18 -16.03
N ARG A 21 0.95 4.82 -15.21
CA ARG A 21 1.16 6.21 -14.81
C ARG A 21 2.54 6.43 -14.16
N TYR A 22 2.98 5.55 -13.27
CA TYR A 22 4.28 5.69 -12.62
C TYR A 22 5.46 5.33 -13.54
N VAL A 23 5.29 4.33 -14.41
CA VAL A 23 6.30 3.98 -15.42
C VAL A 23 6.52 5.16 -16.38
N VAL A 24 5.44 5.71 -16.94
CA VAL A 24 5.50 6.86 -17.85
C VAL A 24 6.08 8.09 -17.15
N ALA A 25 5.65 8.39 -15.93
CA ALA A 25 6.20 9.51 -15.17
C ALA A 25 7.71 9.37 -14.92
N GLY A 26 8.19 8.18 -14.54
CA GLY A 26 9.62 7.92 -14.38
C GLY A 26 10.39 8.01 -15.68
N ALA A 27 9.85 7.45 -16.77
CA ALA A 27 10.46 7.48 -18.09
C ALA A 27 10.60 8.89 -18.68
N VAL A 28 9.62 9.77 -18.40
CA VAL A 28 9.67 11.18 -18.82
C VAL A 28 10.57 12.01 -17.90
N ALA A 29 10.52 11.78 -16.58
CA ALA A 29 11.31 12.54 -15.62
C ALA A 29 12.82 12.25 -15.74
N ALA A 30 13.22 11.02 -16.04
CA ALA A 30 14.62 10.62 -16.14
C ALA A 30 15.45 11.48 -17.13
N PRO A 31 15.07 11.64 -18.42
CA PRO A 31 15.81 12.49 -19.35
C PRO A 31 15.76 13.98 -18.99
N VAL A 32 14.64 14.46 -18.43
CA VAL A 32 14.52 15.86 -17.99
C VAL A 32 15.51 16.17 -16.86
N LEU A 33 15.59 15.28 -15.87
CA LEU A 33 16.51 15.45 -14.75
C LEU A 33 17.97 15.14 -15.09
N ALA A 34 18.23 14.36 -16.15
CA ALA A 34 19.59 14.11 -16.62
C ALA A 34 20.32 15.39 -17.08
N VAL A 35 19.60 16.48 -17.35
CA VAL A 35 20.19 17.78 -17.69
C VAL A 35 20.84 18.45 -16.49
N LEU A 36 20.40 18.13 -15.27
CA LEU A 36 20.88 18.75 -14.03
C LEU A 36 22.15 18.05 -13.51
N PRO A 37 23.25 18.76 -13.26
CA PRO A 37 24.40 18.18 -12.56
C PRO A 37 24.04 17.80 -11.10
N PRO A 38 24.50 16.65 -10.59
CA PRO A 38 25.13 15.55 -11.31
C PRO A 38 24.10 14.75 -12.13
N HIS A 39 24.30 14.63 -13.45
CA HIS A 39 23.33 14.11 -14.41
C HIS A 39 22.84 12.68 -14.10
N ALA A 40 23.78 11.77 -13.81
CA ALA A 40 23.48 10.35 -13.70
C ALA A 40 22.66 10.01 -12.43
N PRO A 41 23.02 10.53 -11.23
CA PRO A 41 22.22 10.27 -10.03
C PRO A 41 20.75 10.64 -10.16
N TRP A 42 20.42 11.79 -10.76
CA TRP A 42 19.03 12.21 -10.89
C TRP A 42 18.23 11.38 -11.89
N ALA A 43 18.82 11.07 -13.05
CA ALA A 43 18.20 10.21 -14.04
C ALA A 43 17.90 8.81 -13.47
N VAL A 44 18.86 8.23 -12.75
CA VAL A 44 18.71 6.93 -12.09
C VAL A 44 17.64 6.99 -11.00
N ALA A 45 17.65 8.02 -10.15
CA ALA A 45 16.66 8.18 -9.09
C ALA A 45 15.23 8.26 -9.63
N ALA A 46 15.00 9.01 -10.72
CA ALA A 46 13.68 9.10 -11.35
C ALA A 46 13.23 7.78 -11.99
N GLY A 47 14.10 7.12 -12.75
CA GLY A 47 13.79 5.84 -13.39
C GLY A 47 13.52 4.72 -12.37
N ALA A 48 14.39 4.60 -11.37
CA ALA A 48 14.23 3.63 -10.29
C ALA A 48 13.00 3.96 -9.42
N GLY A 49 12.79 5.23 -9.07
CA GLY A 49 11.64 5.67 -8.29
C GLY A 49 10.32 5.37 -8.97
N GLY A 50 10.18 5.69 -10.26
CA GLY A 50 9.01 5.35 -11.06
C GLY A 50 8.75 3.85 -11.11
N THR A 51 9.80 3.05 -11.33
CA THR A 51 9.71 1.58 -11.37
C THR A 51 9.29 0.99 -10.03
N VAL A 52 9.88 1.44 -8.92
CA VAL A 52 9.53 0.97 -7.56
C VAL A 52 8.08 1.32 -7.23
N LEU A 53 7.63 2.54 -7.51
CA LEU A 53 6.25 2.95 -7.27
C LEU A 53 5.26 2.18 -8.14
N ALA A 54 5.61 1.95 -9.41
CA ALA A 54 4.83 1.14 -10.33
C ALA A 54 4.67 -0.30 -9.81
N LEU A 55 5.75 -0.93 -9.35
CA LEU A 55 5.71 -2.27 -8.75
C LEU A 55 4.87 -2.30 -7.47
N ARG A 56 4.96 -1.27 -6.62
CA ARG A 56 4.14 -1.16 -5.40
C ARG A 56 2.66 -1.08 -5.73
N LYS A 57 2.27 -0.33 -6.77
CA LYS A 57 0.88 -0.25 -7.22
C LYS A 57 0.41 -1.48 -7.97
N TRP A 58 1.29 -2.11 -8.75
CA TRP A 58 0.99 -3.39 -9.38
C TRP A 58 0.68 -4.46 -8.34
N ARG A 59 1.39 -4.47 -7.20
CA ARG A 59 1.17 -5.46 -6.12
C ARG A 59 -0.05 -5.15 -5.23
N GLU A 60 -0.65 -3.97 -5.34
CA GLU A 60 -1.82 -3.58 -4.55
C GLU A 60 -3.08 -4.30 -5.08
N ARG A 61 -3.46 -5.40 -4.43
CA ARG A 61 -4.68 -6.16 -4.77
C ARG A 61 -5.90 -5.68 -4.00
N PHE A 62 -5.71 -5.26 -2.74
CA PHE A 62 -6.79 -4.83 -1.86
C PHE A 62 -6.41 -3.53 -1.16
N THR A 63 -7.38 -2.64 -1.00
CA THR A 63 -7.24 -1.45 -0.15
C THR A 63 -8.11 -1.67 1.09
N LEU A 64 -7.50 -1.58 2.27
CA LEU A 64 -8.20 -1.53 3.55
C LEU A 64 -8.82 -0.14 3.70
N VAL A 65 -10.13 -0.07 3.89
CA VAL A 65 -10.88 1.18 4.03
C VAL A 65 -11.34 1.39 5.46
N GLY A 66 -11.64 0.30 6.15
CA GLY A 66 -12.12 0.28 7.52
C GLY A 66 -11.68 -1.01 8.21
N MET A 67 -11.55 -0.95 9.53
CA MET A 67 -11.39 -2.12 10.37
C MET A 67 -12.15 -1.91 11.66
N GLU A 68 -12.72 -2.99 12.17
CA GLU A 68 -13.42 -3.03 13.44
C GLU A 68 -13.00 -4.28 14.20
N GLY A 69 -12.68 -4.14 15.47
CA GLY A 69 -12.32 -5.27 16.31
C GLY A 69 -12.03 -4.87 17.74
N VAL A 70 -11.41 -5.78 18.48
CA VAL A 70 -10.98 -5.55 19.86
C VAL A 70 -9.50 -5.81 20.01
N CYS A 71 -8.81 -4.94 20.75
CA CYS A 71 -7.39 -5.12 21.05
C CYS A 71 -7.20 -6.36 21.94
N PRO A 72 -6.38 -7.34 21.55
CA PRO A 72 -6.18 -8.55 22.35
C PRO A 72 -5.42 -8.28 23.65
N ARG A 73 -4.80 -7.10 23.80
CA ARG A 73 -3.99 -6.75 24.97
C ARG A 73 -4.75 -5.95 26.03
N CYS A 74 -5.52 -4.94 25.62
CA CYS A 74 -6.26 -4.06 26.56
C CYS A 74 -7.79 -4.17 26.46
N GLY A 75 -8.32 -4.91 25.48
CA GLY A 75 -9.78 -5.06 25.28
C GLY A 75 -10.49 -3.84 24.70
N ALA A 76 -9.77 -2.73 24.46
CA ALA A 76 -10.35 -1.54 23.82
C ALA A 76 -10.81 -1.85 22.38
N ALA A 77 -11.87 -1.17 21.93
CA ALA A 77 -12.27 -1.20 20.54
C ALA A 77 -11.13 -0.68 19.64
N LEU A 78 -10.95 -1.35 18.51
CA LEU A 78 -10.08 -0.93 17.43
C LEU A 78 -10.99 -0.45 16.32
N ASP A 79 -11.17 0.87 16.21
CA ASP A 79 -11.81 1.54 15.10
C ASP A 79 -10.76 2.36 14.37
N GLY A 80 -10.69 2.22 13.04
CA GLY A 80 -9.80 3.08 12.29
C GLY A 80 -9.31 2.48 11.00
N GLY A 81 -9.79 3.04 9.90
CA GLY A 81 -9.19 2.83 8.59
C GLY A 81 -8.91 4.18 7.95
N ARG A 82 -7.64 4.57 7.84
CA ARG A 82 -7.27 5.38 6.67
C ARG A 82 -7.27 4.44 5.48
N SER A 83 -7.73 4.90 4.33
CA SER A 83 -7.64 4.13 3.09
C SER A 83 -6.17 3.83 2.79
N VAL A 84 -5.73 2.60 3.06
CA VAL A 84 -4.33 2.17 2.87
C VAL A 84 -4.27 0.85 2.12
N PRO A 85 -3.21 0.59 1.35
CA PRO A 85 -2.99 -0.72 0.75
C PRO A 85 -2.93 -1.78 1.85
N LEU A 86 -3.72 -2.86 1.70
CA LEU A 86 -3.60 -4.01 2.60
C LEU A 86 -2.21 -4.61 2.41
N ARG A 87 -1.47 -4.73 3.52
CA ARG A 87 -0.17 -5.41 3.57
C ARG A 87 -0.34 -6.60 4.49
N ASP A 88 0.26 -7.72 4.13
CA ASP A 88 0.28 -8.89 5.00
C ASP A 88 1.74 -9.16 5.42
N PRO A 89 2.05 -9.14 6.73
CA PRO A 89 1.17 -8.78 7.85
C PRO A 89 0.89 -7.27 7.93
N HIS A 90 -0.34 -6.90 8.32
CA HIS A 90 -0.74 -5.51 8.53
C HIS A 90 -0.44 -5.09 9.97
N ARG A 91 0.15 -3.91 10.16
CA ARG A 91 0.47 -3.38 11.50
C ARG A 91 -0.36 -2.14 11.77
N ILE A 92 -1.06 -2.17 12.88
CA ILE A 92 -1.90 -1.08 13.39
C ILE A 92 -1.50 -0.83 14.85
N SER A 93 -1.58 0.42 15.31
CA SER A 93 -1.37 0.73 16.73
C SER A 93 -2.74 0.85 17.40
N CYS A 94 -2.88 0.30 18.60
CA CYS A 94 -4.07 0.53 19.41
C CYS A 94 -4.00 1.93 20.03
N ASP A 95 -5.01 2.77 19.82
CA ASP A 95 -5.03 4.13 20.34
C ASP A 95 -5.13 4.19 21.88
N ALA A 96 -5.71 3.16 22.51
CA ALA A 96 -5.85 3.12 23.96
C ALA A 96 -4.56 2.71 24.70
N CYS A 97 -3.81 1.73 24.18
CA CYS A 97 -2.62 1.20 24.87
C CYS A 97 -1.29 1.43 24.13
N GLY A 98 -1.33 2.03 22.94
CA GLY A 98 -0.16 2.33 22.10
C GLY A 98 0.55 1.11 21.51
N ASN A 99 0.07 -0.11 21.79
CA ASN A 99 0.76 -1.32 21.38
C ASN A 99 0.48 -1.67 19.91
N PRO A 100 1.48 -2.17 19.18
CA PRO A 100 1.28 -2.66 17.84
C PRO A 100 0.47 -3.95 17.87
N VAL A 101 -0.62 -3.98 17.12
CA VAL A 101 -1.40 -5.17 16.80
C VAL A 101 -1.08 -5.57 15.36
N ILE A 102 -0.77 -6.85 15.19
CA ILE A 102 -0.45 -7.43 13.88
C ILE A 102 -1.69 -8.20 13.41
N VAL A 103 -2.20 -7.82 12.25
CA VAL A 103 -3.33 -8.48 11.60
C VAL A 103 -2.80 -9.23 10.39
N SER A 104 -2.89 -10.56 10.45
CA SER A 104 -2.65 -11.46 9.31
C SER A 104 -3.99 -11.88 8.74
N VAL A 105 -4.14 -11.85 7.42
CA VAL A 105 -5.35 -12.29 6.74
C VAL A 105 -5.06 -13.58 6.01
N ASP A 106 -5.90 -14.59 6.21
CA ASP A 106 -5.79 -15.83 5.46
C ASP A 106 -6.12 -15.56 3.98
N PRO A 107 -5.22 -15.87 3.03
CA PRO A 107 -5.45 -15.64 1.61
C PRO A 107 -6.65 -16.41 1.05
N GLU A 108 -7.10 -17.50 1.68
CA GLU A 108 -8.25 -18.28 1.23
C GLU A 108 -9.59 -17.59 1.50
N VAL A 109 -9.62 -16.66 2.46
CA VAL A 109 -10.83 -15.91 2.86
C VAL A 109 -10.98 -14.60 2.08
N LEU A 110 -9.93 -14.19 1.33
CA LEU A 110 -9.96 -12.94 0.56
C LEU A 110 -10.86 -13.06 -0.67
N PRO A 111 -11.67 -12.02 -0.97
CA PRO A 111 -12.48 -11.99 -2.19
C PRO A 111 -11.58 -11.99 -3.43
N THR A 112 -12.01 -12.64 -4.51
CA THR A 112 -11.27 -12.58 -5.78
C THR A 112 -11.34 -11.16 -6.36
N PRO A 113 -10.20 -10.59 -6.79
CA PRO A 113 -10.11 -9.23 -7.30
C PRO A 113 -10.67 -9.02 -8.71
#